data_AF-A0A2T7P1V2-F1
#
_entry.id   AF-A0A2T7P1V2-F1
#
_cell.length_a   1.000
_cell.length_b   1.000
_cell.length_c   1.000
_cell.angle_alpha   90.00
_cell.angle_beta   90.00
_cell.angle_gamma   90.00
#
_symmetry.space_group_name_H-M   'P 1'
#
loop_
_entity.id
_entity.type
_entity.pdbx_description
1 polymer ?
#
loop_
_entity_poly.entity_id
_entity_poly.type
_entity_poly.pdbx_seq_one_letter_code
_entity_poly.pdbx_strand_id
1 'polypeptide(L)'
;MAALTALAVASRCSLRLYITFIAGSVVIASVVNENGLKWGAFQGHDHVLEVECSGETLASDKDLLSMVLYSARDNKVLATVNLKTRECATSDRFSSCVFDERDSHRTRLRALVLDIAEGETWPFGCNLTTFKTADGAIFVSWTAVAVKSSR
;
A
#
# COMPACT_ATOMS: atom_id res chain seq x y z
N MET A 1 -35.56 -38.20 -8.17
CA MET A 1 -35.19 -36.90 -7.57
C MET A 1 -35.56 -36.96 -6.10
N ALA A 2 -34.56 -36.85 -5.23
CA ALA A 2 -34.59 -36.59 -3.78
C ALA A 2 -33.60 -37.52 -3.07
N ALA A 3 -32.41 -36.99 -2.82
CA ALA A 3 -31.45 -37.53 -1.88
C ALA A 3 -30.85 -36.34 -1.12
N LEU A 4 -30.11 -36.69 -0.06
CA LEU A 4 -29.33 -35.88 0.86
C LEU A 4 -30.08 -35.49 2.15
N THR A 5 -29.95 -36.26 3.24
CA THR A 5 -28.79 -36.59 4.10
C THR A 5 -28.42 -35.49 5.11
N ALA A 6 -28.68 -35.84 6.37
CA ALA A 6 -27.84 -35.67 7.57
C ALA A 6 -27.31 -34.26 7.93
N LEU A 7 -27.90 -33.73 9.00
CA LEU A 7 -27.39 -32.66 9.84
C LEU A 7 -26.11 -33.11 10.55
N ALA A 8 -25.01 -32.36 10.39
CA ALA A 8 -23.90 -32.37 11.34
C ALA A 8 -24.02 -31.13 12.24
N VAL A 9 -24.04 -31.38 13.56
CA VAL A 9 -24.26 -30.39 14.62
C VAL A 9 -22.93 -29.90 15.18
N ALA A 10 -22.86 -28.57 15.31
CA ALA A 10 -22.13 -27.74 16.28
C ALA A 10 -20.59 -27.73 16.32
N SER A 11 -20.04 -26.51 16.20
CA SER A 11 -19.28 -25.93 17.31
C SER A 11 -19.40 -24.41 17.32
N ARG A 12 -19.66 -23.84 18.50
CA ARG A 12 -20.01 -22.44 18.72
C ARG A 12 -18.74 -21.63 18.92
N CYS A 13 -18.49 -20.61 18.10
CA CYS A 13 -17.71 -19.45 18.53
C CYS A 13 -18.62 -18.22 18.39
N SER A 14 -19.09 -17.75 19.53
CA SER A 14 -20.17 -16.78 19.71
C SER A 14 -19.71 -15.36 19.44
N LEU A 15 -20.17 -14.77 18.34
CA LEU A 15 -20.28 -13.32 18.21
C LEU A 15 -21.75 -12.99 17.92
N ARG A 16 -22.44 -12.40 18.91
CA ARG A 16 -23.87 -12.08 18.83
C ARG A 16 -24.09 -11.01 17.74
N LEU A 17 -24.59 -11.42 16.58
CA LEU A 17 -25.09 -10.52 15.55
C LEU A 17 -26.58 -10.26 15.83
N TYR A 18 -26.92 -9.16 16.49
CA TYR A 18 -28.31 -8.72 16.61
C TYR A 18 -28.75 -8.14 15.25
N ILE A 19 -29.47 -8.93 14.47
CA ILE A 19 -30.09 -8.45 13.22
C ILE A 19 -31.47 -7.89 13.58
N THR A 20 -31.54 -6.61 13.90
CA THR A 20 -32.83 -5.89 13.84
C THR A 20 -33.06 -5.44 12.41
N PHE A 21 -34.03 -6.08 11.74
CA PHE A 21 -34.58 -5.64 10.47
C PHE A 21 -35.23 -4.26 10.66
N ILE A 22 -34.53 -3.21 10.28
CA ILE A 22 -35.13 -1.90 10.01
C ILE A 22 -34.87 -1.61 8.54
N ALA A 23 -35.93 -1.38 7.78
CA ALA A 23 -35.88 -0.98 6.38
C ALA A 23 -35.19 0.39 6.27
N GLY A 24 -33.88 0.38 6.21
CA GLY A 24 -33.03 1.56 6.12
C GLY A 24 -31.67 1.11 5.63
N SER A 25 -31.35 1.52 4.40
CA SER A 25 -30.08 1.34 3.68
C SER A 25 -28.90 0.93 4.58
N VAL A 26 -28.46 -0.32 4.41
CA VAL A 26 -27.21 -0.83 4.97
C VAL A 26 -26.07 -0.03 4.34
N VAL A 27 -25.50 0.91 5.09
CA VAL A 27 -24.26 1.59 4.70
C VAL A 27 -23.12 0.67 5.07
N ILE A 28 -22.60 -0.08 4.09
CA ILE A 28 -21.33 -0.79 4.26
C ILE A 28 -20.24 0.27 4.19
N ALA A 29 -19.70 0.67 5.35
CA ALA A 29 -18.50 1.50 5.37
C ALA A 29 -17.33 0.65 4.86
N SER A 30 -16.83 0.98 3.66
CA SER A 30 -15.53 0.47 3.23
C SER A 30 -14.48 1.17 4.10
N VAL A 31 -13.70 0.39 4.85
CA VAL A 31 -12.51 0.92 5.51
C VAL A 31 -11.48 1.13 4.41
N VAL A 32 -11.42 2.34 3.84
CA VAL A 32 -10.29 2.73 3.02
C VAL A 32 -9.11 2.76 3.96
N ASN A 33 -8.26 1.75 3.91
CA ASN A 33 -7.01 1.75 4.66
C ASN A 33 -6.12 2.80 3.98
N GLU A 34 -6.13 4.03 4.52
CA GLU A 34 -5.26 5.09 4.06
C GLU A 34 -3.81 4.62 4.23
N ASN A 35 -3.16 4.32 3.11
CA ASN A 35 -1.76 3.91 3.08
C ASN A 35 -0.96 4.92 2.25
N GLY A 36 0.37 4.91 2.43
CA GLY A 36 1.25 5.87 1.78
C GLY A 36 1.68 5.45 0.39
N LEU A 37 1.11 4.39 -0.20
CA LEU A 37 1.45 3.92 -1.54
C LEU A 37 0.37 4.39 -2.55
N LYS A 38 0.76 5.29 -3.44
CA LYS A 38 -0.11 5.92 -4.43
C LYS A 38 0.48 5.77 -5.83
N TRP A 39 -0.37 5.88 -6.84
CA TRP A 39 0.06 5.88 -8.24
C TRP A 39 -0.79 6.82 -9.09
N GLY A 40 -0.24 7.26 -10.22
CA GLY A 40 -0.95 8.12 -11.15
C GLY A 40 -0.15 8.41 -12.42
N ALA A 41 -0.75 9.13 -13.35
CA ALA A 41 -0.05 9.62 -14.54
C ALA A 41 0.99 10.67 -14.14
N PHE A 42 2.22 10.50 -14.62
CA PHE A 42 3.31 11.43 -14.31
C PHE A 42 3.10 12.76 -15.04
N GLN A 43 2.87 13.85 -14.30
CA GLN A 43 2.68 15.20 -14.85
C GLN A 43 1.63 15.28 -15.98
N GLY A 44 0.61 14.42 -15.94
CA GLY A 44 -0.42 14.35 -16.98
C GLY A 44 -0.05 13.51 -18.22
N HIS A 45 1.16 12.94 -18.27
CA HIS A 45 1.54 11.95 -19.28
C HIS A 45 1.01 10.56 -18.89
N ASP A 46 0.02 10.10 -19.64
CA ASP A 46 -0.70 8.82 -19.44
C ASP A 46 0.13 7.56 -19.77
N HIS A 47 1.18 7.70 -20.59
CA HIS A 47 2.11 6.64 -20.93
C HIS A 47 3.24 6.44 -19.90
N VAL A 48 3.32 7.31 -18.89
CA VAL A 48 4.28 7.21 -17.79
C VAL A 48 3.53 7.12 -16.47
N LEU A 49 3.64 5.99 -15.80
CA LEU A 49 3.07 5.81 -14.47
C LEU A 49 4.09 6.27 -13.42
N GLU A 50 3.69 7.20 -12.56
CA GLU A 50 4.41 7.52 -11.34
C GLU A 50 3.82 6.70 -10.18
N VAL A 51 4.70 6.02 -9.45
CA VAL A 51 4.35 5.32 -8.20
C VAL A 51 5.09 6.02 -7.07
N GLU A 52 4.35 6.47 -6.05
CA GLU A 52 4.86 7.16 -4.87
C GLU A 52 4.63 6.30 -3.63
N CYS A 53 5.69 6.08 -2.84
CA CYS A 53 5.60 5.64 -1.46
C CYS A 53 6.00 6.77 -0.53
N SER A 54 5.16 7.07 0.46
CA SER A 54 5.31 8.20 1.38
C SER A 54 5.15 7.79 2.84
N GLY A 55 5.92 8.38 3.74
CA GLY A 55 5.73 8.22 5.18
C GLY A 55 4.51 8.96 5.74
N GLU A 56 3.83 9.78 4.95
CA GLU A 56 2.83 10.77 5.41
C GLU A 56 1.61 10.17 6.14
N THR A 57 1.27 8.91 5.86
CA THR A 57 0.16 8.20 6.52
C THR A 57 0.60 7.35 7.70
N LEU A 58 1.88 7.42 8.11
CA LEU A 58 2.33 6.74 9.32
C LEU A 58 1.71 7.39 10.56
N ALA A 59 1.47 6.59 11.59
CA ALA A 59 1.02 7.10 12.87
C ALA A 59 2.08 8.07 13.45
N SER A 60 1.65 9.18 14.04
CA SER A 60 2.53 10.25 14.52
C SER A 60 3.55 9.81 15.59
N ASP A 61 3.35 8.64 16.20
CA ASP A 61 4.23 8.02 17.20
C ASP A 61 5.31 7.10 16.60
N LYS A 62 5.43 7.05 15.27
CA LYS A 62 6.40 6.22 14.55
C LYS A 62 7.31 7.08 13.70
N ASP A 63 8.62 6.90 13.84
CA ASP A 63 9.60 7.50 12.96
C ASP A 63 9.90 6.58 11.77
N LEU A 64 10.02 7.14 10.58
CA LEU A 64 10.47 6.41 9.40
C LEU A 64 12.00 6.27 9.42
N LEU A 65 12.52 5.07 9.17
CA LEU A 65 13.96 4.79 9.05
C LEU A 65 14.38 4.50 7.61
N SER A 66 13.58 3.70 6.89
CA SER A 66 13.83 3.36 5.49
C SER A 66 12.57 2.96 4.75
N MET A 67 12.58 3.11 3.43
CA MET A 67 11.53 2.57 2.54
C MET A 67 12.16 1.79 1.39
N VAL A 68 11.44 0.77 0.93
CA VAL A 68 11.75 -0.03 -0.25
C VAL A 68 10.50 -0.07 -1.11
N LEU A 69 10.55 0.57 -2.28
CA LEU A 69 9.52 0.49 -3.31
C LEU A 69 9.90 -0.62 -4.29
N TYR A 70 8.97 -1.53 -4.56
CA TYR A 70 9.21 -2.69 -5.42
C TYR A 70 8.02 -3.01 -6.32
N SER A 71 8.29 -3.67 -7.44
CA SER A 71 7.25 -4.34 -8.22
C SER A 71 7.01 -5.73 -7.66
N ALA A 72 5.77 -6.02 -7.31
CA ALA A 72 5.37 -7.35 -6.84
C ALA A 72 5.16 -8.35 -7.98
N ARG A 73 5.18 -7.87 -9.24
CA ARG A 73 5.05 -8.72 -10.44
C ARG A 73 6.28 -9.57 -10.67
N ASP A 74 7.46 -8.96 -10.59
CA ASP A 74 8.75 -9.56 -10.88
C ASP A 74 9.71 -9.56 -9.68
N ASN A 75 9.21 -9.14 -8.51
CA ASN A 75 9.96 -9.02 -7.25
C ASN A 75 11.21 -8.14 -7.36
N LYS A 76 11.19 -7.14 -8.26
CA LYS A 76 12.29 -6.18 -8.38
C LYS A 76 12.10 -4.98 -7.48
N VAL A 77 13.16 -4.63 -6.75
CA VAL A 77 13.29 -3.35 -6.08
C VAL A 77 13.40 -2.26 -7.14
N LEU A 78 12.55 -1.24 -7.06
CA LEU A 78 12.55 -0.07 -7.95
C LEU A 78 13.41 1.05 -7.37
N ALA A 79 13.28 1.28 -6.07
CA ALA A 79 14.06 2.27 -5.36
C ALA A 79 14.07 1.97 -3.86
N THR A 80 15.09 2.49 -3.17
CA THR A 80 15.17 2.45 -1.71
C THR A 80 15.58 3.81 -1.18
N VAL A 81 15.17 4.07 0.06
CA VAL A 81 15.63 5.23 0.82
C VAL A 81 16.06 4.78 2.21
N ASN A 82 17.19 5.28 2.68
CA ASN A 82 17.69 5.08 4.03
C ASN A 82 17.95 6.46 4.66
N LEU A 83 17.13 6.82 5.65
CA LEU A 83 17.20 8.15 6.27
C LEU A 83 18.44 8.30 7.16
N LYS A 84 18.98 7.20 7.70
CA LYS A 84 20.19 7.21 8.53
C LYS A 84 21.43 7.53 7.70
N THR A 85 21.61 6.86 6.58
CA THR A 85 22.76 7.08 5.68
C THR A 85 22.52 8.20 4.66
N ARG A 86 21.30 8.72 4.59
CA ARG A 86 20.85 9.71 3.59
C ARG A 86 21.03 9.20 2.16
N GLU A 87 20.80 7.91 1.99
CA GLU A 87 21.01 7.23 0.71
C GLU A 87 19.67 7.06 0.01
N CYS A 88 19.64 7.46 -1.26
CA CYS A 88 18.57 7.16 -2.20
C CYS A 88 19.19 6.28 -3.28
N ALA A 89 18.88 4.98 -3.26
CA ALA A 89 19.37 4.06 -4.27
C ALA A 89 18.26 3.74 -5.26
N THR A 90 18.60 3.84 -6.54
CA THR A 90 17.69 3.64 -7.66
C THR A 90 18.07 2.35 -8.38
N SER A 91 17.09 1.59 -8.84
CA SER A 91 17.36 0.41 -9.68
C SER A 91 17.46 0.78 -11.18
N ASP A 92 17.14 -0.17 -12.04
CA ASP A 92 16.93 -0.08 -13.50
C ASP A 92 15.82 0.90 -13.95
N ARG A 93 15.23 1.70 -13.05
CA ARG A 93 14.15 2.65 -13.35
C ARG A 93 14.44 4.07 -12.85
N PHE A 94 13.92 5.06 -13.56
CA PHE A 94 13.96 6.44 -13.12
C PHE A 94 13.23 6.58 -11.79
N SER A 95 13.94 7.00 -10.76
CA SER A 95 13.40 7.16 -9.42
C SER A 95 13.97 8.39 -8.74
N SER A 96 13.25 8.89 -7.75
CA SER A 96 13.64 10.06 -6.98
C SER A 96 13.23 9.88 -5.53
N CYS A 97 14.01 10.48 -4.64
CA CYS A 97 13.69 10.57 -3.22
C CYS A 97 13.61 12.03 -2.80
N VAL A 98 12.64 12.35 -1.96
CA VAL A 98 12.55 13.63 -1.23
C VAL A 98 12.80 13.30 0.23
N PHE A 99 13.88 13.84 0.79
CA PHE A 99 14.19 13.73 2.21
C PHE A 99 13.67 14.94 2.95
N ASP A 100 13.11 14.73 4.13
CA ASP A 100 12.87 15.81 5.09
C ASP A 100 13.64 15.50 6.38
N GLU A 101 14.59 16.38 6.71
CA GLU A 101 15.49 16.19 7.86
C GLU A 101 14.81 16.43 9.21
N ARG A 102 13.65 17.09 9.22
CA ARG A 102 12.94 17.48 10.44
C ARG A 102 11.76 16.56 10.73
N ASP A 103 11.13 16.06 9.67
CA ASP A 103 9.96 15.22 9.75
C ASP A 103 10.08 14.04 8.79
N SER A 104 10.43 12.88 9.33
CA SER A 104 10.62 11.67 8.56
C SER A 104 9.37 11.25 7.76
N HIS A 105 8.16 11.67 8.18
CA HIS A 105 6.89 11.38 7.50
C HIS A 105 6.77 12.09 6.16
N ARG A 106 7.47 13.22 6.00
CA ARG A 106 7.46 13.98 4.73
C ARG A 106 8.42 13.40 3.70
N THR A 107 9.12 12.31 4.03
CA THR A 107 9.96 11.59 3.09
C THR A 107 9.12 10.86 2.05
N ARG A 108 9.49 11.01 0.78
CA ARG A 108 8.80 10.38 -0.36
C ARG A 108 9.79 9.66 -1.26
N LEU A 109 9.37 8.51 -1.77
CA LEU A 109 10.11 7.68 -2.70
C LEU A 109 9.25 7.47 -3.94
N ARG A 110 9.74 7.88 -5.11
CA ARG A 110 9.00 7.82 -6.37
C ARG A 110 9.75 7.02 -7.41
N ALA A 111 9.02 6.27 -8.23
CA ALA A 111 9.56 5.62 -9.42
C ALA A 111 8.64 5.85 -10.62
N LEU A 112 9.24 6.03 -11.79
CA LEU A 112 8.55 6.12 -13.07
C LEU A 112 8.61 4.76 -13.77
N VAL A 113 7.43 4.28 -14.17
CA VAL A 113 7.25 3.05 -14.91
C VAL A 113 6.73 3.41 -16.29
N LEU A 114 7.58 3.12 -17.28
CA LEU A 114 7.31 3.33 -18.69
C LEU A 114 6.61 2.11 -19.29
N ASP A 115 5.97 2.33 -20.44
CA ASP A 115 5.44 1.29 -21.33
C ASP A 115 4.35 0.40 -20.74
N ILE A 116 3.54 0.94 -19.82
CA ILE A 116 2.34 0.25 -19.34
C ILE A 116 1.28 0.28 -20.43
N ALA A 117 0.83 -0.91 -20.85
CA ALA A 117 -0.25 -1.04 -21.82
C ALA A 117 -1.58 -0.60 -21.20
N GLU A 118 -2.49 -0.08 -22.03
CA GLU A 118 -3.82 0.31 -21.57
C GLU A 118 -4.58 -0.90 -21.00
N GLY A 119 -5.19 -0.74 -19.83
CA GLY A 119 -5.86 -1.82 -19.11
C GLY A 119 -4.91 -2.84 -18.46
N GLU A 120 -3.59 -2.73 -18.64
CA GLU A 120 -2.63 -3.58 -17.94
C GLU A 120 -2.58 -3.20 -16.45
N THR A 121 -2.51 -4.23 -15.60
CA THR A 121 -2.43 -4.08 -14.16
C THR A 121 -1.03 -4.40 -13.66
N TRP A 122 -0.51 -3.54 -12.79
CA TRP A 122 0.84 -3.65 -12.26
C TRP A 122 0.79 -3.63 -10.72
N PRO A 123 1.06 -4.75 -10.06
CA PRO A 123 1.11 -4.80 -8.61
C PRO A 123 2.44 -4.22 -8.09
N PHE A 124 2.35 -3.28 -7.18
CA PHE A 124 3.47 -2.64 -6.48
C PHE A 124 3.35 -2.87 -4.98
N GLY A 125 4.49 -2.78 -4.31
CA GLY A 125 4.53 -2.76 -2.85
C GLY A 125 5.53 -1.76 -2.32
N CYS A 126 5.31 -1.36 -1.08
CA CYS A 126 6.24 -0.54 -0.32
C CYS A 126 6.43 -1.11 1.08
N ASN A 127 7.67 -1.42 1.41
CA ASN A 127 8.05 -1.86 2.74
C ASN A 127 8.75 -0.73 3.47
N LEU A 128 8.28 -0.44 4.68
CA LEU A 128 8.80 0.61 5.54
C LEU A 128 9.40 -0.06 6.78
N THR A 129 10.58 0.40 7.17
CA THR A 129 11.11 0.15 8.50
C THR A 129 10.87 1.42 9.30
N THR A 130 10.13 1.27 10.39
CA THR A 130 9.77 2.37 11.30
C THR A 130 10.28 2.09 12.69
N PHE A 131 10.37 3.11 13.53
CA PHE A 131 10.76 2.98 14.93
C PHE A 131 9.75 3.64 15.85
N LYS A 132 9.48 3.01 16.99
CA LYS A 132 8.69 3.60 18.06
C LYS A 132 9.36 3.32 19.41
N THR A 133 9.48 4.35 20.25
CA THR A 133 10.26 4.35 21.50
C THR A 133 9.92 3.21 22.48
N ALA A 134 8.71 2.63 22.42
CA ALA A 134 8.30 1.50 23.26
C ALA A 134 8.35 0.13 22.55
N ASP A 135 8.21 0.12 21.23
CA ASP A 135 7.98 -1.10 20.43
C ASP A 135 9.21 -1.49 19.60
N GLY A 136 10.22 -0.61 19.51
CA GLY A 136 11.42 -0.81 18.71
C GLY A 136 11.16 -0.66 17.22
N ALA A 137 11.87 -1.46 16.41
CA ALA A 137 11.73 -1.45 14.96
C ALA A 137 10.48 -2.24 14.52
N ILE A 138 9.62 -1.59 13.75
CA ILE A 138 8.36 -2.15 13.22
C ILE A 138 8.40 -2.12 11.69
N PHE A 139 8.02 -3.22 11.07
CA PHE A 139 7.88 -3.33 9.62
C PHE A 139 6.43 -3.07 9.20
N VAL A 140 6.23 -2.14 8.29
CA VAL A 140 4.93 -1.84 7.67
C VAL A 140 5.04 -2.17 6.20
N SER A 141 4.01 -2.83 5.65
CA SER A 141 3.97 -3.16 4.23
C SER A 141 2.64 -2.70 3.64
N TRP A 142 2.74 -2.02 2.50
CA TRP A 142 1.62 -1.58 1.70
C TRP A 142 1.71 -2.18 0.31
N THR A 143 0.56 -2.49 -0.27
CA THR A 143 0.45 -2.99 -1.62
C THR A 143 -0.64 -2.24 -2.37
N ALA A 144 -0.43 -2.08 -3.67
CA ALA A 144 -1.33 -1.38 -4.57
C ALA A 144 -1.28 -2.05 -5.95
N VAL A 145 -2.40 -2.04 -6.66
CA VAL A 145 -2.45 -2.49 -8.06
C VAL A 145 -2.71 -1.27 -8.92
N ALA A 146 -1.66 -0.81 -9.60
CA ALA A 146 -1.82 0.26 -10.56
C ALA A 146 -2.51 -0.26 -11.81
N VAL A 147 -3.42 0.54 -12.35
CA VAL A 147 -4.08 0.29 -13.62
C VAL A 147 -3.94 1.54 -14.46
N LYS A 148 -3.50 1.39 -15.71
CA LYS A 148 -3.51 2.51 -16.64
C LYS A 148 -4.96 2.78 -17.05
N SER A 149 -5.49 3.93 -16.62
CA SER A 149 -6.79 4.42 -17.07
C SER A 149 -6.64 5.00 -18.47
N SER A 150 -7.44 4.49 -19.42
CA SER A 150 -7.84 5.26 -20.60
C SER A 150 -8.53 6.52 -20.11
N ARG A 151 -8.16 7.70 -20.60
CA ARG A 151 -8.85 8.93 -20.27
C ARG A 151 -9.36 9.58 -21.54
#